data_AF-A0AAW0A2P8-F1
#
_entry.id   AF-A0AAW0A2P8-F1
#
_cell.length_a   1.000
_cell.length_b   1.000
_cell.length_c   1.000
_cell.angle_alpha   90.00
_cell.angle_beta   90.00
_cell.angle_gamma   90.00
#
_symmetry.space_group_name_H-M   'P 1'
#
loop_
_entity.id
_entity.type
_entity.pdbx_description
1 polymer ?
#
loop_
_entity_poly.entity_id
_entity_poly.type
_entity_poly.pdbx_seq_one_letter_code
_entity_poly.pdbx_strand_id
1 'polypeptide(L)'
;MTYAFGRLNGLGSLPWHESESVGNPSVSETVATYMTSLRRRKVRAGETATSAHAITEVDATHVYKFNNKPEIAQIKEYAPRSRKAEKESHEWGGARARRLLTLAYVLGFLCLLRFDEVLKIQIHDTEFVSDTLTLPFRKTSQFGGVKPFYLHLFPPHLAHLCTIRALANWLYVSDIEDGFLFRKIVSGDRVSRENTHMTSECFLEMFRNNLLDIEIDPAPYGTHSFRRGGCQWLYSCCRWGLIRICDWGGWSTEFSNLTIVKYLISYADEPSERREDYLNPNRPPTKKCFSCGRTCHCI
;
A
#
# COMPACT_ATOMS: atom_id res chain seq x y z
N MET A 1 18.23 -7.35 -3.41
CA MET A 1 18.79 -8.56 -2.76
C MET A 1 20.24 -8.74 -3.13
N THR A 2 20.61 -8.71 -4.41
CA THR A 2 21.99 -8.87 -4.89
C THR A 2 23.00 -7.90 -4.30
N TYR A 3 22.62 -6.64 -4.16
CA TYR A 3 23.45 -5.65 -3.45
C TYR A 3 23.68 -6.01 -1.97
N ALA A 4 22.63 -6.45 -1.27
CA ALA A 4 22.72 -6.78 0.15
C ALA A 4 23.61 -8.02 0.36
N PHE A 5 23.31 -9.12 -0.33
CA PHE A 5 24.10 -10.35 -0.21
C PHE A 5 25.53 -10.19 -0.72
N GLY A 6 25.73 -9.47 -1.83
CA GLY A 6 27.06 -9.30 -2.40
C GLY A 6 27.94 -8.31 -1.64
N ARG A 7 27.40 -7.16 -1.26
CA ARG A 7 28.18 -6.02 -0.73
C ARG A 7 28.06 -5.84 0.78
N LEU A 8 26.89 -6.05 1.37
CA LEU A 8 26.69 -5.91 2.83
C LEU A 8 27.11 -7.18 3.57
N ASN A 9 26.83 -8.35 3.00
CA ASN A 9 27.17 -9.64 3.59
C ASN A 9 28.50 -10.22 3.04
N GLY A 10 29.18 -9.49 2.14
CA GLY A 10 30.48 -9.89 1.61
C GLY A 10 30.50 -11.18 0.78
N LEU A 11 29.34 -11.70 0.35
CA LEU A 11 29.26 -12.96 -0.41
C LEU A 11 29.62 -12.81 -1.89
N GLY A 12 29.97 -11.60 -2.32
CA GLY A 12 30.41 -11.30 -3.68
C GLY A 12 29.35 -11.57 -4.75
N SER A 13 29.81 -11.79 -5.98
CA SER A 13 29.00 -12.12 -7.15
C SER A 13 28.98 -13.62 -7.47
N LEU A 14 29.66 -14.44 -6.67
CA LEU A 14 29.71 -15.88 -6.89
C LEU A 14 28.35 -16.50 -6.55
N PRO A 15 27.77 -17.34 -7.43
CA PRO A 15 26.55 -18.06 -7.14
C PRO A 15 26.67 -18.92 -5.89
N TRP A 16 25.58 -19.04 -5.15
CA TRP A 16 25.51 -19.98 -4.03
C TRP A 16 25.59 -21.43 -4.49
N HIS A 17 26.42 -22.22 -3.80
CA HIS A 17 26.64 -23.66 -4.02
C HIS A 17 26.30 -24.48 -2.77
N GLU A 18 25.52 -25.54 -2.96
CA GLU A 18 25.01 -26.40 -1.88
C GLU A 18 26.10 -27.19 -1.15
N SER A 19 27.11 -27.65 -1.89
CA SER A 19 28.21 -28.47 -1.35
C SER A 19 29.01 -27.77 -0.25
N GLU A 20 29.16 -26.45 -0.36
CA GLU A 20 29.97 -25.66 0.56
C GLU A 20 29.12 -24.70 1.41
N SER A 21 27.82 -24.55 1.09
CA SER A 21 26.93 -23.55 1.69
C SER A 21 27.46 -22.11 1.59
N VAL A 22 28.34 -21.84 0.62
CA VAL A 22 28.96 -20.53 0.37
C VAL A 22 28.39 -19.92 -0.91
N GLY A 23 28.39 -18.58 -0.97
CA GLY A 23 28.06 -17.80 -2.17
C GLY A 23 26.75 -17.03 -2.05
N ASN A 24 26.47 -16.22 -3.06
CA ASN A 24 25.36 -15.27 -3.07
C ASN A 24 24.07 -15.96 -3.60
N PRO A 25 23.07 -16.18 -2.73
CA PRO A 25 21.85 -16.89 -3.13
C PRO A 25 21.00 -16.11 -4.13
N SER A 26 21.17 -14.80 -4.22
CA SER A 26 20.37 -13.96 -5.11
C SER A 26 20.79 -14.00 -6.58
N VAL A 27 21.92 -14.66 -6.89
CA VAL A 27 22.41 -14.90 -8.26
C VAL A 27 22.56 -16.39 -8.58
N SER A 28 22.15 -17.28 -7.65
CA SER A 28 22.16 -18.72 -7.86
C SER A 28 20.93 -19.18 -8.63
N GLU A 29 21.15 -19.79 -9.80
CA GLU A 29 20.10 -20.41 -10.61
C GLU A 29 19.42 -21.56 -9.85
N THR A 30 20.20 -22.35 -9.09
CA THR A 30 19.68 -23.43 -8.24
C THR A 30 18.71 -22.90 -7.21
N VAL A 31 19.07 -21.83 -6.49
CA VAL A 31 18.19 -21.19 -5.50
C VAL A 31 16.95 -20.58 -6.17
N ALA A 32 17.10 -19.91 -7.31
CA ALA A 32 15.98 -19.33 -8.05
C ALA A 32 14.97 -20.42 -8.51
N THR A 33 15.49 -21.54 -9.02
CA THR A 33 14.70 -22.69 -9.45
C THR A 33 14.00 -23.35 -8.28
N TYR A 34 14.71 -23.55 -7.16
CA TYR A 34 14.14 -24.06 -5.92
C TYR A 34 12.99 -23.19 -5.42
N MET A 35 13.20 -21.86 -5.32
CA MET A 35 12.18 -20.91 -4.87
C MET A 35 10.95 -20.91 -5.79
N THR A 36 11.16 -21.06 -7.10
CA THR A 36 10.06 -21.22 -8.07
C THR A 36 9.29 -22.52 -7.83
N SER A 37 10.00 -23.63 -7.57
CA SER A 37 9.39 -24.93 -7.24
C SER A 37 8.60 -24.89 -5.92
N LEU A 38 9.12 -24.19 -4.91
CA LEU A 38 8.50 -24.02 -3.61
C LEU A 38 7.21 -23.20 -3.74
N ARG A 39 7.26 -22.12 -4.51
CA ARG A 39 6.08 -21.30 -4.83
C ARG A 39 5.01 -22.11 -5.55
N ARG A 40 5.37 -22.94 -6.53
CA ARG A 40 4.44 -23.85 -7.22
C ARG A 40 3.83 -24.88 -6.27
N ARG A 41 4.62 -25.44 -5.35
CA ARG A 41 4.13 -26.38 -4.32
C ARG A 41 3.13 -25.73 -3.38
N LYS A 42 3.42 -24.52 -2.90
CA LYS A 42 2.49 -23.72 -2.07
C LYS A 42 1.17 -23.47 -2.78
N VAL A 43 1.21 -23.03 -4.04
CA VAL A 43 -0.01 -22.84 -4.86
C VAL A 43 -0.80 -24.15 -5.03
N ARG A 44 -0.13 -25.28 -5.30
CA ARG A 44 -0.79 -26.60 -5.37
C ARG A 44 -1.40 -27.05 -4.05
N ALA A 45 -0.83 -26.63 -2.92
CA ALA A 45 -1.37 -26.87 -1.58
C ALA A 45 -2.53 -25.92 -1.23
N GLY A 46 -2.98 -25.08 -2.16
CA GLY A 46 -4.04 -24.10 -1.94
C GLY A 46 -3.61 -22.83 -1.22
N GLU A 47 -2.30 -22.63 -0.98
CA GLU A 47 -1.80 -21.36 -0.45
C GLU A 47 -1.89 -20.28 -1.54
N THR A 48 -2.81 -19.34 -1.36
CA THR A 48 -2.89 -18.15 -2.21
C THR A 48 -1.71 -17.24 -1.93
N ALA A 49 -1.04 -16.75 -2.98
CA ALA A 49 0.04 -15.80 -2.82
C ALA A 49 -0.50 -14.50 -2.20
N THR A 50 -0.04 -14.17 -0.99
CA THR A 50 -0.40 -12.91 -0.33
C THR A 50 0.09 -11.71 -1.14
N SER A 51 -0.76 -10.69 -1.28
CA SER A 51 -0.52 -9.51 -2.13
C SER A 51 -0.43 -9.80 -3.64
N ALA A 52 -1.08 -10.86 -4.12
CA ALA A 52 -1.24 -11.11 -5.55
C ALA A 52 -2.12 -10.04 -6.22
N HIS A 53 -3.13 -9.55 -5.51
CA HIS A 53 -4.06 -8.54 -6.00
C HIS A 53 -3.59 -7.14 -5.61
N ALA A 54 -3.83 -6.19 -6.50
CA ALA A 54 -3.69 -4.77 -6.24
C ALA A 54 -4.93 -4.25 -5.51
N ILE A 55 -4.77 -3.36 -4.53
CA ILE A 55 -5.91 -2.56 -4.07
C ILE A 55 -6.17 -1.50 -5.14
N THR A 56 -7.33 -1.53 -5.77
CA THR A 56 -7.68 -0.58 -6.84
C THR A 56 -8.26 0.71 -6.27
N GLU A 57 -8.38 1.74 -7.10
CA GLU A 57 -9.13 2.96 -6.73
C GLU A 57 -10.60 2.64 -6.40
N VAL A 58 -11.17 1.64 -7.07
CA VAL A 58 -12.56 1.19 -6.84
C VAL A 58 -12.68 0.57 -5.45
N ASP A 59 -11.76 -0.32 -5.07
CA ASP A 59 -11.72 -0.92 -3.74
C ASP A 59 -11.55 0.16 -2.67
N ALA A 60 -10.61 1.09 -2.87
CA ALA A 60 -10.40 2.22 -1.98
C ALA A 60 -11.66 3.09 -1.84
N THR A 61 -12.42 3.28 -2.92
CA THR A 61 -13.70 4.00 -2.92
C THR A 61 -14.75 3.26 -2.09
N HIS A 62 -14.87 1.94 -2.26
CA HIS A 62 -15.84 1.13 -1.51
C HIS A 62 -15.52 1.12 -0.01
N VAL A 63 -14.26 0.90 0.35
CA VAL A 63 -13.78 0.97 1.74
C VAL A 63 -14.06 2.36 2.33
N TYR A 64 -13.73 3.43 1.59
CA TYR A 64 -13.97 4.80 2.04
C TYR A 64 -15.46 5.08 2.28
N LYS A 65 -16.33 4.71 1.33
CA LYS A 65 -17.78 4.90 1.48
C LYS A 65 -18.33 4.13 2.67
N PHE A 66 -17.92 2.88 2.83
CA PHE A 66 -18.33 2.04 3.96
C PHE A 66 -17.91 2.65 5.30
N ASN A 67 -16.63 3.05 5.43
CA ASN A 67 -16.09 3.62 6.67
C ASN A 67 -16.69 4.98 7.04
N ASN A 68 -17.27 5.70 6.09
CA ASN A 68 -17.92 6.99 6.30
C ASN A 68 -19.45 6.90 6.42
N LYS A 69 -20.03 5.71 6.46
CA LYS A 69 -21.46 5.55 6.79
C LYS A 69 -21.74 6.12 8.19
N PRO A 70 -22.83 6.87 8.41
CA PRO A 70 -23.11 7.55 9.69
C PRO A 70 -23.03 6.62 10.91
N GLU A 71 -23.54 5.40 10.79
CA GLU A 71 -23.55 4.38 11.84
C GLU A 71 -22.17 3.84 12.22
N ILE A 72 -21.18 3.97 11.33
CA ILE A 72 -19.79 3.48 11.51
C ILE A 72 -18.84 4.63 11.85
N ALA A 73 -19.06 5.80 11.25
CA ALA A 73 -18.19 6.97 11.41
C ALA A 73 -18.36 7.67 12.78
N GLN A 74 -19.44 7.36 13.50
CA GLN A 74 -19.70 7.92 14.82
C GLN A 74 -18.71 7.36 15.85
N ILE A 75 -18.04 8.27 16.56
CA ILE A 75 -17.19 7.90 17.69
C ILE A 75 -18.11 7.55 18.87
N LYS A 76 -18.05 6.29 19.30
CA LYS A 76 -18.77 5.81 20.49
C LYS A 76 -17.85 5.98 21.71
N GLU A 77 -18.42 6.40 22.84
CA GLU A 77 -17.69 6.36 24.11
C GLU A 77 -17.45 4.92 24.55
N TYR A 78 -16.36 4.70 25.26
CA TYR A 78 -16.02 3.38 25.75
C TYR A 78 -17.03 2.94 26.82
N ALA A 79 -17.85 1.95 26.47
CA ALA A 79 -18.66 1.22 27.42
C ALA A 79 -18.03 -0.17 27.65
N PRO A 80 -17.66 -0.54 28.89
CA PRO A 80 -17.12 -1.86 29.17
C PRO A 80 -18.18 -2.92 28.85
N ARG A 81 -17.90 -3.79 27.87
CA ARG A 81 -18.74 -4.94 27.52
C ARG A 81 -18.24 -6.19 28.25
N SER A 82 -19.15 -7.14 28.50
CA SER A 82 -18.76 -8.45 29.03
C SER A 82 -17.95 -9.22 27.97
N ARG A 83 -16.97 -10.03 28.39
CA ARG A 83 -16.17 -10.88 27.48
C ARG A 83 -17.02 -11.81 26.61
N LYS A 84 -18.23 -12.15 27.05
CA LYS A 84 -19.19 -12.98 26.29
C LYS A 84 -19.82 -12.17 25.15
N ALA A 85 -20.28 -10.95 25.43
CA ALA A 85 -20.84 -10.05 24.41
C ALA A 85 -19.78 -9.57 23.40
N GLU A 86 -18.52 -9.47 23.80
CA GLU A 86 -17.41 -9.10 22.90
C GLU A 86 -17.08 -10.22 21.90
N LYS A 87 -17.22 -11.50 22.29
CA LYS A 87 -17.05 -12.65 21.39
C LYS A 87 -18.21 -12.84 20.40
N GLU A 88 -19.41 -12.42 20.77
CA GLU A 88 -20.61 -12.53 19.93
C GLU A 88 -20.73 -11.35 18.92
N SER A 89 -19.99 -10.27 19.14
CA SER A 89 -19.97 -9.07 18.30
C SER A 89 -18.87 -9.15 17.24
N HIS A 90 -19.24 -9.16 15.95
CA HIS A 90 -18.29 -9.08 14.82
C HIS A 90 -17.71 -7.65 14.60
N GLU A 91 -17.88 -6.75 15.57
CA GLU A 91 -17.38 -5.37 15.52
C GLU A 91 -15.86 -5.35 15.78
N TRP A 92 -15.06 -5.62 14.74
CA TRP A 92 -13.59 -5.70 14.82
C TRP A 92 -12.89 -4.33 14.97
N GLY A 93 -13.57 -3.25 14.58
CA GLY A 93 -12.99 -1.90 14.58
C GLY A 93 -14.04 -0.80 14.49
N GLY A 94 -13.81 0.30 15.23
CA GLY A 94 -14.69 1.46 15.26
C GLY A 94 -14.22 2.61 14.35
N ALA A 95 -14.78 3.80 14.59
CA ALA A 95 -14.54 4.99 13.78
C ALA A 95 -13.06 5.44 13.79
N ARG A 96 -12.35 5.33 14.91
CA ARG A 96 -10.93 5.70 15.03
C ARG A 96 -10.06 4.73 14.26
N ALA A 97 -10.23 3.42 14.48
CA ALA A 97 -9.54 2.38 13.73
C ALA A 97 -9.66 2.57 12.22
N ARG A 98 -10.86 2.85 11.71
CA ARG A 98 -11.12 3.04 10.28
C ARG A 98 -10.50 4.32 9.72
N ARG A 99 -10.46 5.42 10.49
CA ARG A 99 -9.77 6.65 10.10
C ARG A 99 -8.25 6.48 10.06
N LEU A 100 -7.67 5.81 11.07
CA LEU A 100 -6.25 5.41 11.09
C LEU A 100 -5.91 4.61 9.83
N LEU A 101 -6.69 3.56 9.55
CA LEU A 101 -6.50 2.71 8.39
C LEU A 101 -6.63 3.48 7.07
N THR A 102 -7.61 4.37 6.94
CA THR A 102 -7.80 5.20 5.74
C THR A 102 -6.55 6.04 5.46
N LEU A 103 -5.97 6.68 6.48
CA LEU A 103 -4.72 7.42 6.32
C LEU A 103 -3.56 6.49 5.89
N ALA A 104 -3.42 5.34 6.54
CA ALA A 104 -2.37 4.37 6.23
C ALA A 104 -2.47 3.85 4.79
N TYR A 105 -3.70 3.56 4.33
CA TYR A 105 -3.98 3.10 2.97
C TYR A 105 -3.58 4.15 1.94
N VAL A 106 -4.01 5.40 2.13
CA VAL A 106 -3.73 6.48 1.19
C VAL A 106 -2.23 6.77 1.11
N LEU A 107 -1.51 6.75 2.24
CA LEU A 107 -0.05 6.91 2.24
C LEU A 107 0.68 5.75 1.55
N GLY A 108 0.32 4.50 1.87
CA GLY A 108 0.90 3.32 1.22
C GLY A 108 0.63 3.28 -0.28
N PHE A 109 -0.55 3.73 -0.70
CA PHE A 109 -0.99 3.79 -2.09
C PHE A 109 -0.32 4.93 -2.85
N LEU A 110 -0.46 6.19 -2.40
CA LEU A 110 0.04 7.34 -3.16
C LEU A 110 1.56 7.48 -3.10
N CYS A 111 2.18 7.25 -1.94
CA CYS A 111 3.63 7.39 -1.78
C CYS A 111 4.39 6.09 -2.11
N LEU A 112 3.69 5.04 -2.54
CA LEU A 112 4.26 3.72 -2.86
C LEU A 112 5.11 3.16 -1.71
N LEU A 113 4.75 3.42 -0.46
CA LEU A 113 5.53 3.03 0.72
C LEU A 113 5.31 1.57 1.10
N ARG A 114 6.29 0.98 1.79
CA ARG A 114 6.05 -0.27 2.54
C ARG A 114 5.30 0.06 3.83
N PHE A 115 4.47 -0.86 4.32
CA PHE A 115 3.73 -0.58 5.56
C PHE A 115 4.61 -0.41 6.79
N ASP A 116 5.75 -1.10 6.88
CA ASP A 116 6.73 -0.83 7.95
C ASP A 116 7.28 0.61 7.90
N GLU A 117 7.29 1.23 6.71
CA GLU A 117 7.68 2.63 6.54
C GLU A 117 6.52 3.56 6.91
N VAL A 118 5.30 3.25 6.46
CA VAL A 118 4.07 4.02 6.78
C VAL A 118 3.83 4.08 8.28
N LEU A 119 3.86 2.92 8.96
CA LEU A 119 3.52 2.81 10.38
C LEU A 119 4.54 3.54 11.28
N LYS A 120 5.74 3.84 10.78
CA LYS A 120 6.80 4.56 11.50
C LYS A 120 6.76 6.07 11.33
N ILE A 121 5.84 6.61 10.52
CA ILE A 121 5.70 8.06 10.35
C ILE A 121 5.27 8.69 11.68
N GLN A 122 5.95 9.78 12.05
CA GLN A 122 5.67 10.55 13.26
C GLN A 122 5.05 11.90 12.93
N ILE A 123 4.41 12.54 13.92
CA ILE A 123 3.79 13.86 13.78
C ILE A 123 4.81 14.89 13.26
N HIS A 124 6.03 14.88 13.78
CA HIS A 124 7.08 15.84 13.39
C HIS A 124 7.59 15.63 11.95
N ASP A 125 7.31 14.49 11.33
CA ASP A 125 7.61 14.26 9.91
C ASP A 125 6.57 14.91 9.00
N THR A 126 5.41 15.33 9.53
CA THR A 126 4.35 15.95 8.74
C THR A 126 4.51 17.47 8.77
N GLU A 127 5.03 18.02 7.67
CA GLU A 127 5.18 19.46 7.51
C GLU A 127 4.13 19.99 6.53
N PHE A 128 3.44 21.08 6.90
CA PHE A 128 2.51 21.76 6.01
C PHE A 128 3.15 23.06 5.53
N VAL A 129 3.44 23.13 4.24
CA VAL A 129 3.95 24.35 3.59
C VAL A 129 2.86 24.87 2.67
N SER A 130 2.23 25.97 3.09
CA SER A 130 0.99 26.49 2.48
C SER A 130 -0.11 25.43 2.45
N ASP A 131 -0.45 24.90 1.28
CA ASP A 131 -1.50 23.87 1.08
C ASP A 131 -0.93 22.49 0.69
N THR A 132 0.36 22.27 0.93
CA THR A 132 1.05 21.02 0.57
C THR A 132 1.58 20.34 1.84
N LEU A 133 1.18 19.08 2.02
CA LEU A 133 1.76 18.20 3.02
C LEU A 133 3.07 17.61 2.47
N THR A 134 4.17 17.84 3.15
CA THR A 134 5.47 17.24 2.86
C THR A 134 5.77 16.11 3.82
N LEU A 135 6.22 14.98 3.27
CA LEU A 135 6.72 13.84 4.04
C LEU A 135 8.19 13.57 3.70
N PRO A 136 9.12 13.71 4.65
CA PRO A 136 10.54 13.45 4.46
C PRO A 136 10.75 11.94 4.47
N PHE A 137 10.70 11.29 3.31
CA PHE A 137 10.91 9.85 3.31
C PHE A 137 12.38 9.55 3.62
N ARG A 138 12.71 8.76 4.64
CA ARG A 138 14.03 8.12 4.74
C ARG A 138 13.92 6.67 4.28
N LYS A 139 14.55 6.40 3.15
CA LYS A 139 15.07 5.07 2.81
C LYS A 139 16.55 5.22 2.53
N THR A 140 17.35 5.04 3.59
CA THR A 140 18.80 4.76 3.54
C THR A 140 19.50 5.07 2.21
N SER A 141 19.64 6.34 1.85
CA SER A 141 20.63 6.71 0.85
C SER A 141 21.97 6.73 1.57
N GLN A 142 22.81 5.74 1.33
CA GLN A 142 24.24 5.80 1.67
C GLN A 142 24.93 7.02 1.01
N PHE A 143 24.24 7.72 0.09
CA PHE A 143 24.75 8.85 -0.71
C PHE A 143 23.95 10.15 -0.58
N GLY A 144 23.14 10.32 0.47
CA GLY A 144 22.51 11.60 0.85
C GLY A 144 21.64 12.28 -0.22
N GLY A 145 20.32 12.11 -0.14
CA GLY A 145 19.39 12.95 -0.91
C GLY A 145 18.05 12.30 -1.14
N VAL A 146 17.27 12.04 -0.08
CA VAL A 146 15.90 11.58 -0.29
C VAL A 146 15.01 12.79 -0.56
N LYS A 147 14.38 12.78 -1.74
CA LYS A 147 13.40 13.80 -2.12
C LYS A 147 12.12 13.59 -1.28
N PRO A 148 11.55 14.64 -0.68
CA PRO A 148 10.30 14.52 0.05
C PRO A 148 9.13 14.26 -0.89
N PHE A 149 8.06 13.66 -0.36
CA PHE A 149 6.78 13.56 -1.06
C PHE A 149 6.02 14.86 -0.89
N TYR A 150 5.54 15.43 -1.99
CA TYR A 150 4.67 16.60 -1.99
C TYR A 150 3.23 16.17 -2.25
N LEU A 151 2.39 16.24 -1.23
CA LEU A 151 1.00 15.77 -1.27
C LEU A 151 0.05 16.97 -1.21
N HIS A 152 -0.79 17.08 -2.24
CA HIS A 152 -1.74 18.18 -2.38
C HIS A 152 -3.15 17.77 -1.99
N LEU A 153 -3.99 18.78 -1.71
CA LEU A 153 -5.42 18.57 -1.50
C LEU A 153 -6.07 18.10 -2.81
N PHE A 154 -6.72 16.94 -2.77
CA PHE A 154 -7.44 16.40 -3.93
C PHE A 154 -8.86 16.99 -4.04
N PRO A 155 -9.46 17.03 -5.24
CA PRO A 155 -10.84 17.46 -5.41
C PRO A 155 -11.83 16.51 -4.70
N PRO A 156 -13.08 16.93 -4.46
CA PRO A 156 -14.06 16.15 -3.70
C PRO A 156 -14.33 14.74 -4.27
N HIS A 157 -14.30 14.57 -5.60
CA HIS A 157 -14.51 13.26 -6.23
C HIS A 157 -13.36 12.26 -5.99
N LEU A 158 -12.20 12.73 -5.51
CA LEU A 158 -11.05 11.90 -5.11
C LEU A 158 -10.82 11.95 -3.59
N ALA A 159 -11.86 12.22 -2.80
CA ALA A 159 -11.74 12.32 -1.34
C ALA A 159 -11.20 11.04 -0.69
N HIS A 160 -11.50 9.86 -1.27
CA HIS A 160 -11.02 8.55 -0.83
C HIS A 160 -9.50 8.37 -0.96
N LEU A 161 -8.85 9.13 -1.84
CA LEU A 161 -7.39 9.14 -2.01
C LEU A 161 -6.73 10.41 -1.45
N CYS A 162 -7.47 11.27 -0.75
CA CYS A 162 -6.93 12.57 -0.33
C CYS A 162 -6.17 12.46 1.00
N THR A 163 -4.83 12.46 0.95
CA THR A 163 -4.00 12.35 2.18
C THR A 163 -4.26 13.47 3.18
N ILE A 164 -4.38 14.72 2.72
CA ILE A 164 -4.61 15.86 3.62
C ILE A 164 -5.91 15.70 4.42
N ARG A 165 -7.01 15.30 3.76
CA ARG A 165 -8.29 15.04 4.45
C ARG A 165 -8.19 13.85 5.38
N ALA A 166 -7.55 12.75 4.95
CA ALA A 166 -7.36 11.57 5.79
C ALA A 166 -6.53 11.89 7.04
N LEU A 167 -5.47 12.69 6.90
CA LEU A 167 -4.61 13.11 7.99
C LEU A 167 -5.37 14.03 8.96
N ALA A 168 -6.05 15.06 8.46
CA ALA A 168 -6.86 15.96 9.28
C ALA A 168 -7.95 15.19 10.07
N ASN A 169 -8.65 14.28 9.41
CA ASN A 169 -9.66 13.44 10.07
C ASN A 169 -9.07 12.53 11.13
N TRP A 170 -7.84 12.03 10.94
CA TRP A 170 -7.18 11.18 11.91
C TRP A 170 -6.67 11.98 13.12
N LEU A 171 -6.00 13.11 12.89
CA LEU A 171 -5.51 13.99 13.96
C LEU A 171 -6.66 14.49 14.83
N TYR A 172 -7.79 14.86 14.23
CA TYR A 172 -8.97 15.34 14.96
C TYR A 172 -9.54 14.34 15.97
N VAL A 173 -9.37 13.03 15.74
CA VAL A 173 -10.02 11.98 16.56
C VAL A 173 -9.05 11.19 17.42
N SER A 174 -7.75 11.31 17.15
CA SER A 174 -6.71 10.52 17.79
C SER A 174 -6.09 11.21 19.00
N ASP A 175 -6.25 12.53 19.12
CA ASP A 175 -5.63 13.37 20.15
C ASP A 175 -4.10 13.13 20.27
N ILE A 176 -3.44 12.80 19.15
CA ILE A 176 -1.99 12.61 19.09
C ILE A 176 -1.35 13.97 18.79
N GLU A 177 -0.58 14.48 19.74
CA GLU A 177 0.18 15.73 19.58
C GLU A 177 1.66 15.48 19.20
N ASP A 178 2.20 14.31 19.54
CA ASP A 178 3.61 13.96 19.30
C ASP A 178 3.79 12.47 18.96
N GLY A 179 5.01 12.09 18.54
CA GLY A 179 5.39 10.69 18.34
C GLY A 179 4.73 10.04 17.11
N PHE A 180 4.53 8.71 17.17
CA PHE A 180 4.00 7.93 16.04
C PHE A 180 2.54 8.28 15.71
N LEU A 181 2.26 8.47 14.41
CA LEU A 181 0.89 8.67 13.90
C LEU A 181 0.04 7.41 14.01
N PHE A 182 0.65 6.24 13.78
CA PHE A 182 -0.04 4.95 13.70
C PHE A 182 0.15 4.15 14.98
N ARG A 183 -0.41 4.64 16.08
CA ARG A 183 -0.38 3.92 17.37
C ARG A 183 -1.36 2.75 17.36
N LYS A 184 -1.12 1.77 18.22
CA LYS A 184 -2.02 0.62 18.38
C LYS A 184 -3.42 1.08 18.82
N ILE A 185 -4.47 0.51 18.21
CA ILE A 185 -5.85 0.65 18.70
C ILE A 185 -6.09 -0.41 19.78
N VAL A 186 -6.56 0.03 20.95
CA VAL A 186 -6.88 -0.82 22.09
C VAL A 186 -8.40 -1.01 22.21
N SER A 187 -8.82 -1.87 23.14
CA SER A 187 -10.25 -2.17 23.37
C SER A 187 -11.08 -0.89 23.53
N GLY A 188 -12.21 -0.87 22.83
CA GLY A 188 -13.10 0.28 22.78
C GLY A 188 -12.80 1.31 21.70
N ASP A 189 -12.06 0.95 20.65
CA ASP A 189 -11.68 1.87 19.57
C ASP A 189 -10.93 3.11 20.11
N ARG A 190 -10.06 2.87 21.11
CA ARG A 190 -9.23 3.89 21.73
C ARG A 190 -7.81 3.81 21.19
N VAL A 191 -7.15 4.96 21.08
CA VAL A 191 -5.75 5.03 20.67
C VAL A 191 -4.85 4.78 21.89
N SER A 192 -3.82 3.96 21.73
CA SER A 192 -2.83 3.74 22.79
C SER A 192 -2.11 5.04 23.14
N ARG A 193 -1.92 5.27 24.45
CA ARG A 193 -1.10 6.39 24.96
C ARG A 193 0.39 6.14 24.80
N GLU A 194 0.79 4.86 24.70
CA GLU A 194 2.18 4.50 24.47
C GLU A 194 2.64 5.03 23.11
N ASN A 195 3.83 5.62 23.08
CA ASN A 195 4.47 6.07 21.84
C ASN A 195 5.12 4.89 21.10
N THR A 196 4.29 3.91 20.73
CA THR A 196 4.70 2.72 19.98
C THR A 196 3.80 2.60 18.75
N HIS A 197 4.43 2.41 17.60
CA HIS A 197 3.67 2.17 16.37
C HIS A 197 3.00 0.79 16.41
N MET A 198 1.88 0.66 15.70
CA MET A 198 1.23 -0.61 15.42
C MET A 198 2.15 -1.52 14.61
N THR A 199 2.04 -2.84 14.80
CA THR A 199 2.80 -3.81 13.99
C THR A 199 2.10 -4.06 12.64
N SER A 200 2.88 -4.51 11.65
CA SER A 200 2.35 -4.83 10.33
C SER A 200 1.32 -5.99 10.37
N GLU A 201 1.44 -6.91 11.32
CA GLU A 201 0.49 -8.01 11.52
C GLU A 201 -0.87 -7.50 12.02
N CYS A 202 -0.85 -6.60 13.01
CA CYS A 202 -2.07 -5.98 13.53
C CYS A 202 -2.76 -5.13 12.45
N PHE A 203 -1.98 -4.36 11.69
CA PHE A 203 -2.49 -3.64 10.53
C PHE A 203 -3.12 -4.58 9.50
N LEU A 204 -2.45 -5.69 9.18
CA LEU A 204 -2.94 -6.67 8.20
C LEU A 204 -4.26 -7.30 8.64
N GLU A 205 -4.39 -7.69 9.91
CA GLU A 205 -5.63 -8.23 10.46
C GLU A 205 -6.79 -7.25 10.31
N MET A 206 -6.58 -6.01 10.77
CA MET A 206 -7.56 -4.93 10.65
C MET A 206 -7.93 -4.64 9.18
N PHE A 207 -6.94 -4.64 8.29
CA PHE A 207 -7.17 -4.44 6.86
C PHE A 207 -8.02 -5.56 6.24
N ARG A 208 -7.75 -6.82 6.57
CA ARG A 208 -8.53 -7.95 6.06
C ARG A 208 -9.97 -7.90 6.54
N ASN A 209 -10.19 -7.54 7.80
CA ASN A 209 -11.54 -7.37 8.33
C ASN A 209 -12.29 -6.21 7.64
N ASN A 210 -11.60 -5.13 7.28
CA ASN A 210 -12.16 -4.02 6.52
C ASN A 210 -12.54 -4.40 5.09
N LEU A 211 -11.83 -5.35 4.47
CA LEU A 211 -12.22 -5.92 3.17
C LEU A 211 -13.45 -6.82 3.28
N LEU A 212 -13.55 -7.62 4.35
CA LEU A 212 -14.73 -8.46 4.60
C LEU A 212 -16.01 -7.62 4.77
N ASP A 213 -15.90 -6.45 5.43
CA ASP A 213 -17.01 -5.51 5.59
C ASP A 213 -17.63 -5.03 4.26
N ILE A 214 -16.84 -5.05 3.18
CA ILE A 214 -17.28 -4.70 1.82
C ILE A 214 -17.39 -5.94 0.92
N GLU A 215 -17.48 -7.13 1.51
CA GLU A 215 -17.68 -8.41 0.82
C GLU A 215 -16.56 -8.78 -0.16
N ILE A 216 -15.33 -8.30 0.09
CA ILE A 216 -14.14 -8.67 -0.68
C ILE A 216 -13.36 -9.75 0.07
N ASP A 217 -13.02 -10.86 -0.62
CA ASP A 217 -12.14 -11.89 -0.07
C ASP A 217 -10.75 -11.29 0.23
N PRO A 218 -10.30 -11.29 1.50
CA PRO A 218 -9.01 -10.73 1.89
C PRO A 218 -7.80 -11.63 1.56
N ALA A 219 -8.00 -12.90 1.23
CA ALA A 219 -6.91 -13.87 1.06
C ALA A 219 -5.82 -13.44 0.05
N PRO A 220 -6.14 -12.89 -1.14
CA PRO A 220 -5.12 -12.45 -2.10
C PRO A 220 -4.51 -11.08 -1.77
N TYR A 221 -4.98 -10.38 -0.74
CA TYR A 221 -4.51 -9.05 -0.36
C TYR A 221 -3.48 -9.07 0.78
N GLY A 222 -2.59 -8.07 0.77
CA GLY A 222 -1.63 -7.84 1.84
C GLY A 222 -0.97 -6.47 1.75
N THR A 223 0.10 -6.24 2.53
CA THR A 223 0.74 -4.92 2.62
C THR A 223 1.29 -4.43 1.28
N HIS A 224 1.70 -5.32 0.38
CA HIS A 224 2.18 -4.94 -0.95
C HIS A 224 1.06 -4.63 -1.95
N SER A 225 -0.20 -4.96 -1.65
CA SER A 225 -1.34 -4.67 -2.52
C SER A 225 -1.53 -3.17 -2.75
N PHE A 226 -1.23 -2.33 -1.74
CA PHE A 226 -1.32 -0.86 -1.86
C PHE A 226 -0.23 -0.30 -2.76
N ARG A 227 1.02 -0.75 -2.60
CA ARG A 227 2.14 -0.31 -3.44
C ARG A 227 1.94 -0.74 -4.90
N ARG A 228 1.33 -1.92 -5.12
CA ARG A 228 0.92 -2.39 -6.46
C ARG A 228 -0.19 -1.50 -7.03
N GLY A 229 -1.27 -1.33 -6.27
CA GLY A 229 -2.42 -0.50 -6.64
C GLY A 229 -2.07 0.93 -6.99
N GLY A 230 -1.28 1.58 -6.13
CA GLY A 230 -0.79 2.93 -6.36
C GLY A 230 0.07 3.04 -7.61
N CYS A 231 0.95 2.07 -7.85
CA CYS A 231 1.78 2.03 -9.05
C CYS A 231 0.93 1.93 -10.32
N GLN A 232 -0.03 0.99 -10.34
CA GLN A 232 -0.97 0.80 -11.44
C GLN A 232 -1.87 2.03 -11.65
N TRP A 233 -2.34 2.67 -10.58
CA TRP A 233 -3.16 3.87 -10.67
C TRP A 233 -2.39 5.08 -11.20
N LEU A 234 -1.16 5.31 -10.73
CA LEU A 234 -0.30 6.37 -11.25
C LEU A 234 0.02 6.15 -12.74
N TYR A 235 0.22 4.90 -13.14
CA TYR A 235 0.48 4.53 -14.53
C TYR A 235 -0.76 4.66 -15.42
N SER A 236 -1.88 4.04 -15.04
CA SER A 236 -3.07 3.91 -15.89
C SER A 236 -4.01 5.11 -15.78
N CYS A 237 -4.29 5.61 -14.58
CA CYS A 237 -5.22 6.71 -14.35
C CYS A 237 -4.54 8.07 -14.49
N CYS A 238 -3.38 8.25 -13.83
CA CYS A 238 -2.64 9.51 -13.90
C CYS A 238 -1.74 9.64 -15.12
N ARG A 239 -1.51 8.53 -15.86
CA ARG A 239 -0.67 8.50 -17.08
C ARG A 239 0.76 8.97 -16.83
N TRP A 240 1.33 8.64 -15.67
CA TRP A 240 2.73 8.94 -15.36
C TRP A 240 3.64 8.01 -16.17
N GLY A 241 4.70 8.57 -16.75
CA GLY A 241 5.76 7.77 -17.36
C GLY A 241 6.53 6.97 -16.31
N LEU A 242 7.09 5.83 -16.70
CA LEU A 242 7.79 4.92 -15.77
C LEU A 242 8.95 5.60 -15.03
N ILE A 243 9.69 6.49 -15.69
CA ILE A 243 10.79 7.24 -15.06
C ILE A 243 10.27 8.07 -13.89
N ARG A 244 9.13 8.75 -14.06
CA ARG A 244 8.51 9.57 -12.99
C ARG A 244 8.03 8.70 -11.83
N ILE A 245 7.45 7.54 -12.13
CA ILE A 245 7.01 6.59 -11.10
C ILE A 245 8.21 6.02 -10.34
N CYS A 246 9.31 5.68 -11.02
CA CYS A 246 10.54 5.22 -10.36
C CYS A 246 11.16 6.30 -9.47
N ASP A 247 11.26 7.55 -9.94
CA ASP A 247 11.75 8.68 -9.14
C ASP A 247 10.89 8.89 -7.89
N TRP A 248 9.56 8.84 -8.05
CA TRP A 248 8.61 8.98 -6.94
C TRP A 248 8.68 7.81 -5.94
N GLY A 249 8.66 6.57 -6.42
CA GLY A 249 8.64 5.37 -5.57
C GLY A 249 10.00 4.96 -4.99
N GLY A 250 11.08 5.69 -5.32
CA GLY A 250 12.45 5.36 -4.93
C GLY A 250 12.93 4.04 -5.53
N TRP A 251 12.56 3.75 -6.78
CA TRP A 251 13.01 2.58 -7.52
C TRP A 251 14.13 2.95 -8.50
N SER A 252 15.03 2.00 -8.77
CA SER A 252 16.08 2.21 -9.78
C SER A 252 15.44 2.41 -11.15
N THR A 253 15.99 3.37 -11.90
CA THR A 253 15.68 3.60 -13.32
C THR A 253 16.52 2.74 -14.25
N GLU A 254 17.50 1.98 -13.73
CA GLU A 254 18.32 1.06 -14.51
C GLU A 254 17.45 -0.08 -15.05
N PHE A 255 17.56 -0.34 -16.35
CA PHE A 255 16.75 -1.35 -17.05
C PHE A 255 16.93 -2.77 -16.49
N SER A 256 18.10 -3.08 -15.92
CA SER A 256 18.39 -4.35 -15.24
C SER A 256 17.53 -4.56 -13.98
N ASN A 257 16.89 -3.52 -13.46
CA ASN A 257 16.08 -3.55 -12.26
C ASN A 257 14.57 -3.60 -12.57
N LEU A 258 14.06 -4.81 -12.78
CA LEU A 258 12.64 -5.06 -13.06
C LEU A 258 11.71 -4.97 -11.82
N THR A 259 12.10 -4.23 -10.77
CA THR A 259 11.29 -4.13 -9.54
C THR A 259 9.94 -3.48 -9.81
N ILE A 260 9.88 -2.43 -10.64
CA ILE A 260 8.62 -1.76 -10.99
C ILE A 260 7.66 -2.69 -11.74
N VAL A 261 8.17 -3.56 -12.62
CA VAL A 261 7.35 -4.51 -13.40
C VAL A 261 6.56 -5.43 -12.48
N LYS A 262 7.15 -5.84 -11.35
CA LYS A 262 6.47 -6.66 -10.34
C LYS A 262 5.25 -5.98 -9.71
N TYR A 263 5.20 -4.64 -9.74
CA TYR A 263 4.09 -3.84 -9.22
C TYR A 263 3.13 -3.34 -10.31
N LEU A 264 3.53 -3.43 -11.58
CA LEU A 264 2.66 -3.08 -12.71
C LEU A 264 1.85 -4.28 -13.21
N ILE A 265 2.45 -5.49 -13.16
CA ILE A 265 1.86 -6.70 -13.73
C ILE A 265 1.83 -7.81 -12.67
N SER A 266 0.68 -8.46 -12.57
CA SER A 266 0.38 -9.66 -11.79
C SER A 266 -0.33 -10.67 -12.68
N TYR A 267 -0.23 -11.95 -12.33
CA TYR A 267 -1.05 -12.99 -12.97
C TYR A 267 -2.54 -12.83 -12.68
N ALA A 268 -2.87 -12.09 -11.62
CA ALA A 268 -4.23 -11.80 -11.20
C ALA A 268 -4.78 -10.49 -11.76
N ASP A 269 -3.98 -9.73 -12.52
CA ASP A 269 -4.45 -8.50 -13.13
C ASP A 269 -5.24 -8.85 -14.40
N GLU A 270 -6.51 -8.43 -14.46
CA GLU A 270 -7.32 -8.55 -15.67
C GLU A 270 -7.08 -7.35 -16.59
N PRO A 271 -6.96 -7.56 -17.91
CA PRO A 271 -6.90 -6.46 -18.86
C PRO A 271 -8.15 -5.58 -18.75
N SER A 272 -7.96 -4.26 -18.69
CA SER A 272 -9.07 -3.30 -18.63
C SER A 272 -9.84 -3.17 -19.96
N GLU A 273 -9.28 -3.71 -21.05
CA GLU A 273 -9.81 -3.61 -22.41
C GLU A 273 -9.94 -5.01 -23.02
N ARG A 274 -10.96 -5.21 -23.86
CA ARG A 274 -11.08 -6.44 -24.65
C ARG A 274 -9.96 -6.46 -25.68
N ARG A 275 -9.38 -7.65 -25.88
CA ARG A 275 -8.24 -7.84 -26.77
C ARG A 275 -8.51 -7.41 -28.22
N GLU A 276 -9.74 -7.58 -28.71
CA GLU A 276 -10.16 -7.17 -30.06
C GLU A 276 -10.13 -5.65 -30.28
N ASP A 277 -10.23 -4.87 -29.20
CA ASP A 277 -10.26 -3.41 -29.26
C ASP A 277 -8.86 -2.76 -29.23
N TYR A 278 -7.79 -3.55 -29.07
CA TYR A 278 -6.43 -3.01 -28.91
C TYR A 278 -5.93 -2.24 -30.14
N LEU A 279 -6.29 -2.70 -31.34
CA LEU A 279 -5.90 -2.11 -32.63
C LEU A 279 -7.11 -1.71 -33.48
N ASN A 280 -8.32 -1.68 -32.89
CA ASN A 280 -9.52 -1.28 -33.63
C ASN A 280 -9.48 0.24 -33.88
N PRO A 281 -9.31 0.70 -35.12
CA PRO A 281 -9.22 2.14 -35.42
C PRO A 281 -10.56 2.86 -35.23
N ASN A 282 -11.67 2.11 -35.20
CA ASN A 282 -13.02 2.64 -35.03
C ASN A 282 -13.50 2.59 -33.58
N ARG A 283 -12.61 2.31 -32.61
CA ARG A 283 -13.00 2.23 -31.21
C ARG A 283 -13.39 3.60 -30.66
N PRO A 284 -14.42 3.69 -29.80
CA PRO A 284 -14.78 4.95 -29.17
C PRO A 284 -13.63 5.44 -28.27
N PRO A 285 -13.31 6.75 -28.26
CA PRO A 285 -12.31 7.29 -27.36
C PRO A 285 -12.71 7.08 -25.90
N THR A 286 -11.74 6.82 -25.02
CA THR A 286 -12.01 6.57 -23.61
C THR A 286 -12.63 7.81 -22.98
N LYS A 287 -13.46 7.58 -21.94
CA LYS A 287 -13.99 8.67 -21.11
C LYS A 287 -12.84 9.61 -20.71
N LYS A 288 -13.05 10.91 -20.91
CA LYS A 288 -12.11 11.97 -20.53
C LYS A 288 -11.73 11.80 -19.06
N CYS A 289 -10.44 11.72 -18.76
CA CYS A 289 -9.98 11.72 -17.39
C CYS A 289 -10.37 13.05 -16.75
N PHE A 290 -11.22 13.01 -15.70
CA PHE A 290 -11.68 14.21 -15.00
C PHE A 290 -10.55 14.96 -14.27
N SER A 291 -9.43 14.28 -14.01
CA SER A 291 -8.28 14.86 -13.29
C SER A 291 -7.29 15.55 -14.23
N CYS A 292 -6.84 14.90 -15.31
CA CYS A 292 -5.84 15.48 -16.22
C CYS A 292 -6.43 16.02 -17.54
N GLY A 293 -7.75 15.90 -17.75
CA GLY A 293 -8.44 16.37 -18.95
C GLY A 293 -8.10 15.60 -20.23
N ARG A 294 -7.20 14.61 -20.16
CA ARG A 294 -6.80 13.79 -21.30
C ARG A 294 -7.88 12.74 -21.59
N THR A 295 -8.39 12.73 -22.80
CA THR A 295 -8.97 11.55 -23.46
C THR A 295 -7.81 10.80 -24.12
N CYS A 296 -7.76 9.47 -24.10
CA CYS A 296 -6.71 8.77 -24.87
C CYS A 296 -7.14 7.40 -25.39
N HIS A 297 -7.36 7.32 -26.70
CA HIS A 297 -7.16 6.14 -27.54
C HIS A 297 -6.58 6.54 -28.91
N CYS A 298 -5.73 7.57 -28.97
CA CYS A 298 -5.48 8.29 -30.21
C CYS A 298 -4.93 7.42 -31.36
N ILE A 299 -5.77 7.35 -32.41
CA ILE A 299 -5.63 7.03 -33.85
C ILE A 299 -4.67 5.89 -34.20
#